data_AF-A0A945YIK1-F1
#
_entry.id   AF-A0A945YIK1-F1
#
_cell.length_a   1.000
_cell.length_b   1.000
_cell.length_c   1.000
_cell.angle_alpha   90.00
_cell.angle_beta   90.00
_cell.angle_gamma   90.00
#
_symmetry.space_group_name_H-M   'P 1'
#
loop_
_entity.id
_entity.type
_entity.pdbx_description
1 polymer ?
#
loop_
_entity_poly.entity_id
_entity_poly.type
_entity_poly.pdbx_seq_one_letter_code
_entity_poly.pdbx_strand_id
1 'polypeptide(L)'
;KAHPDVSELFYQIFDKGILEDSEGQEVNFKNSIIIMTSNIASDVIIDTCIESSVKPASSDLVQLIRPHLQSHFKAALLGRMTVVPYLPLSHEEYVQIVKIKLSKIQSRVRENYQVPLTYDNDVVAHIVMACNEIESGARVVDRILNQTILPSLSSAVLDKMASNISFNAIKISLSSTGGFDYSFDF
;
A
#
# COMPACT_ATOMS: atom_id res chain seq x y z
N LYS A 1 7.45 -2.18 18.39
CA LYS A 1 6.12 -1.58 18.68
C LYS A 1 5.32 -2.45 19.64
N ALA A 2 5.27 -3.77 19.44
CA ALA A 2 4.79 -4.67 20.47
C ALA A 2 5.77 -4.74 21.66
N HIS A 3 5.25 -4.94 22.87
CA HIS A 3 6.05 -5.27 24.04
C HIS A 3 6.72 -6.65 23.83
N PRO A 4 7.96 -6.88 24.29
CA PRO A 4 8.66 -8.16 24.12
C PRO A 4 7.83 -9.38 24.55
N ASP A 5 7.04 -9.25 25.61
CA ASP A 5 6.22 -10.35 26.16
C ASP A 5 5.08 -10.80 25.23
N VAL A 6 4.66 -9.94 24.30
CA VAL A 6 3.66 -10.31 23.27
C VAL A 6 4.21 -11.41 22.36
N SER A 7 5.54 -11.48 22.18
CA SER A 7 6.17 -12.54 21.39
C SER A 7 6.01 -13.93 22.03
N GLU A 8 5.79 -14.00 23.34
CA GLU A 8 5.70 -15.26 24.07
C GLU A 8 4.37 -15.98 23.83
N LEU A 9 3.31 -15.22 23.57
CA LEU A 9 1.99 -15.72 23.18
C LEU A 9 2.07 -16.59 21.91
N PHE A 10 2.93 -16.19 20.96
CA PHE A 10 3.06 -16.88 19.69
C PHE A 10 3.75 -18.23 19.79
N TYR A 11 4.49 -18.53 20.86
CA TYR A 11 5.07 -19.86 21.03
C TYR A 11 3.99 -20.93 21.19
N GLN A 12 2.91 -20.64 21.91
CA GLN A 12 1.79 -21.59 22.05
C GLN A 12 1.13 -21.86 20.70
N ILE A 13 0.94 -20.81 19.90
CA ILE A 13 0.37 -20.93 18.56
C ILE A 13 1.28 -21.77 17.66
N PHE A 14 2.58 -21.49 17.64
CA PHE A 14 3.51 -22.21 16.76
C PHE A 14 3.80 -23.64 17.21
N ASP A 15 3.78 -23.93 18.51
CA ASP A 15 4.08 -25.25 19.05
C ASP A 15 2.84 -26.16 19.11
N LYS A 16 1.66 -25.62 19.47
CA LYS A 16 0.42 -26.40 19.67
C LYS A 16 -0.67 -26.14 18.63
N GLY A 17 -0.58 -25.04 17.89
CA GLY A 17 -1.64 -24.61 16.97
C GLY A 17 -2.92 -24.16 17.68
N ILE A 18 -2.84 -23.82 18.97
CA ILE A 18 -3.97 -23.39 19.81
C ILE A 18 -3.50 -22.20 20.65
N LEU A 19 -4.41 -21.27 20.90
CA LEU A 19 -4.24 -20.20 21.89
C LEU A 19 -5.46 -20.15 22.81
N GLU A 20 -5.24 -20.05 24.11
CA GLU A 20 -6.31 -19.79 25.07
C GLU A 20 -6.52 -18.27 25.21
N ASP A 21 -7.75 -17.80 25.09
CA ASP A 21 -8.08 -16.39 25.30
C ASP A 21 -8.21 -16.02 26.79
N SER A 22 -8.56 -14.78 27.10
CA SER A 22 -8.70 -14.32 28.49
C SER A 22 -9.86 -14.95 29.26
N GLU A 23 -10.80 -15.60 28.56
CA GLU A 23 -11.95 -16.29 29.14
C GLU A 23 -11.72 -17.81 29.26
N GLY A 24 -10.56 -18.30 28.85
CA GLY A 24 -10.22 -19.72 28.88
C GLY A 24 -10.69 -20.50 27.65
N GLN A 25 -11.13 -19.82 26.59
CA GLN A 25 -11.58 -20.49 25.37
C GLN A 25 -10.38 -20.83 24.47
N GLU A 26 -10.32 -22.08 24.04
CA GLU A 26 -9.32 -22.53 23.08
C GLU A 26 -9.67 -22.07 21.65
N VAL A 27 -8.79 -21.26 21.08
CA VAL A 27 -8.84 -20.81 19.69
C VAL A 27 -7.88 -21.64 18.83
N ASN A 28 -8.39 -22.27 17.79
CA ASN A 28 -7.60 -23.14 16.89
C ASN A 28 -6.94 -22.34 15.74
N PHE A 29 -5.62 -22.45 15.62
CA PHE A 29 -4.78 -21.81 14.60
C PHE A 29 -4.15 -22.79 13.59
N LYS A 30 -4.48 -24.10 13.65
CA LYS A 30 -3.85 -25.13 12.80
C LYS A 30 -4.07 -24.91 11.30
N ASN A 31 -5.15 -24.24 10.93
CA ASN A 31 -5.50 -23.93 9.54
C ASN A 31 -5.40 -22.42 9.24
N SER A 32 -4.51 -21.72 9.94
CA SER A 32 -4.34 -20.27 9.83
C SER A 32 -2.96 -19.93 9.25
N ILE A 33 -2.93 -18.95 8.34
CA ILE A 33 -1.68 -18.33 7.89
C ILE A 33 -1.41 -17.12 8.79
N ILE A 34 -0.26 -17.13 9.46
CA ILE A 34 0.16 -16.05 10.36
C ILE A 34 1.14 -15.16 9.61
N ILE A 35 0.73 -13.90 9.39
CA ILE A 35 1.57 -12.89 8.74
C ILE A 35 1.97 -11.86 9.80
N MET A 36 3.27 -11.71 10.00
CA MET A 36 3.85 -10.70 10.88
C MET A 36 4.63 -9.70 10.05
N THR A 37 4.43 -8.41 10.30
CA THR A 37 5.13 -7.32 9.58
C THR A 37 5.99 -6.52 10.55
N SER A 38 7.16 -6.09 10.10
CA SER A 38 8.06 -5.23 10.85
C SER A 38 8.77 -4.26 9.92
N ASN A 39 9.11 -3.08 10.44
CA ASN A 39 9.96 -2.09 9.74
C ASN A 39 11.44 -2.20 10.16
N ILE A 40 11.81 -3.28 10.87
CA ILE A 40 13.22 -3.49 11.26
C ILE A 40 14.05 -3.70 10.00
N ALA A 41 15.22 -3.04 9.96
CA ALA A 41 16.17 -3.08 8.85
C ALA A 41 15.64 -2.53 7.52
N SER A 42 14.55 -1.74 7.53
CA SER A 42 14.05 -1.09 6.31
C SER A 42 15.12 -0.26 5.62
N ASP A 43 15.86 0.57 6.37
CA ASP A 43 16.90 1.44 5.81
C ASP A 43 18.02 0.60 5.16
N VAL A 44 18.46 -0.46 5.83
CA VAL A 44 19.49 -1.39 5.31
C VAL A 44 19.05 -2.04 4.00
N ILE A 45 17.78 -2.47 3.90
CA ILE A 45 17.24 -3.04 2.67
C ILE A 45 17.22 -1.99 1.55
N ILE A 46 16.78 -0.77 1.86
CA ILE A 46 16.69 0.34 0.90
C ILE A 46 18.08 0.71 0.38
N ASP A 47 19.03 0.97 1.27
CA ASP A 47 20.40 1.36 0.93
C ASP A 47 21.07 0.30 0.04
N THR A 48 20.92 -0.98 0.40
CA THR A 48 21.44 -2.10 -0.40
C THR A 48 20.84 -2.14 -1.80
N CYS A 49 19.56 -1.81 -1.94
CA CYS A 49 18.90 -1.77 -3.24
C CYS A 49 19.28 -0.53 -4.07
N ILE A 50 19.65 0.58 -3.44
CA ILE A 50 20.11 1.80 -4.12
C ILE A 50 21.55 1.64 -4.60
N GLU A 51 22.42 1.05 -3.78
CA GLU A 51 23.83 0.85 -4.11
C GLU A 51 24.05 -0.24 -5.17
N SER A 52 23.15 -1.23 -5.22
CA SER A 52 23.24 -2.33 -6.19
C SER A 52 22.56 -1.97 -7.51
N SER A 53 23.28 -2.16 -8.62
CA SER A 53 22.73 -2.04 -9.97
C SER A 53 21.77 -3.17 -10.34
N VAL A 54 21.78 -4.27 -9.58
CA VAL A 54 20.92 -5.45 -9.78
C VAL A 54 20.12 -5.70 -8.51
N LYS A 55 18.85 -6.07 -8.65
CA LYS A 55 18.00 -6.45 -7.51
C LYS A 55 18.69 -7.58 -6.71
N PRO A 56 19.01 -7.36 -5.42
CA PRO A 56 19.69 -8.38 -4.62
C PRO A 56 18.80 -9.62 -4.44
N ALA A 57 19.42 -10.78 -4.33
CA ALA A 57 18.68 -12.01 -4.07
C ALA A 57 18.05 -11.95 -2.67
N SER A 58 16.84 -12.52 -2.53
CA SER A 58 16.14 -12.53 -1.25
C SER A 58 16.93 -13.23 -0.15
N SER A 59 17.72 -14.27 -0.47
CA SER A 59 18.58 -14.97 0.48
C SER A 59 19.64 -14.06 1.08
N ASP A 60 20.22 -13.20 0.25
CA ASP A 60 21.35 -12.34 0.62
C ASP A 60 20.85 -11.21 1.52
N LEU A 61 19.69 -10.63 1.18
CA LEU A 61 18.99 -9.69 2.05
C LEU A 61 18.62 -10.30 3.40
N VAL A 62 18.11 -11.54 3.44
CA VAL A 62 17.79 -12.21 4.71
C VAL A 62 19.03 -12.38 5.58
N GLN A 63 20.18 -12.74 4.99
CA GLN A 63 21.44 -12.85 5.72
C GLN A 63 21.91 -11.48 6.23
N LEU A 64 21.81 -10.45 5.40
CA LEU A 64 22.19 -9.08 5.73
C LEU A 64 21.38 -8.51 6.89
N ILE A 65 20.05 -8.71 6.89
CA ILE A 65 19.17 -8.15 7.93
C ILE A 65 19.11 -9.02 9.20
N ARG A 66 19.62 -10.25 9.17
CA ARG A 66 19.56 -11.19 10.31
C ARG A 66 20.09 -10.61 11.62
N PRO A 67 21.24 -9.90 11.67
CA PRO A 67 21.73 -9.29 12.91
C PRO A 67 20.75 -8.26 13.48
N HIS A 68 20.11 -7.45 12.63
CA HIS A 68 19.09 -6.47 13.04
C HIS A 68 17.81 -7.14 13.54
N LEU A 69 17.43 -8.28 12.97
CA LEU A 69 16.30 -9.05 13.48
C LEU A 69 16.63 -9.69 14.83
N GLN A 70 17.84 -10.20 15.02
CA GLN A 70 18.27 -10.86 16.27
C GLN A 70 18.47 -9.89 17.44
N SER A 71 18.73 -8.60 17.18
CA SER A 71 18.78 -7.60 18.24
C SER A 71 17.41 -7.30 18.85
N HIS A 72 16.33 -7.58 18.12
CA HIS A 72 14.95 -7.31 18.55
C HIS A 72 14.13 -8.57 18.84
N PHE A 73 14.32 -9.65 18.09
CA PHE A 73 13.57 -10.89 18.23
C PHE A 73 14.46 -12.02 18.75
N LYS A 74 13.93 -12.79 19.72
CA LYS A 74 14.59 -14.00 20.22
C LYS A 74 14.79 -15.00 19.06
N ALA A 75 15.95 -15.65 19.00
CA ALA A 75 16.27 -16.62 17.96
C ALA A 75 15.24 -17.77 17.85
N ALA A 76 14.64 -18.17 18.98
CA ALA A 76 13.60 -19.19 19.03
C ALA A 76 12.34 -18.81 18.24
N LEU A 77 11.98 -17.52 18.21
CA LEU A 77 10.86 -17.02 17.41
C LEU A 77 11.24 -16.98 15.93
N LEU A 78 12.42 -16.43 15.62
CA LEU A 78 12.92 -16.34 14.24
C LEU A 78 13.06 -17.72 13.58
N GLY A 79 13.42 -18.75 14.34
CA GLY A 79 13.52 -20.12 13.84
C GLY A 79 12.18 -20.78 13.48
N ARG A 80 11.05 -20.20 13.89
CA ARG A 80 9.69 -20.69 13.59
C ARG A 80 9.02 -19.93 12.44
N MET A 81 9.71 -18.98 11.83
CA MET A 81 9.15 -18.15 10.76
C MET A 81 10.04 -18.15 9.52
N THR A 82 9.42 -17.88 8.37
CA THR A 82 10.14 -17.56 7.13
C THR A 82 10.21 -16.05 6.99
N VAL A 83 11.42 -15.50 6.98
CA VAL A 83 11.64 -14.07 6.76
C VAL A 83 11.54 -13.77 5.28
N VAL A 84 10.69 -12.80 4.92
CA VAL A 84 10.52 -12.33 3.54
C VAL A 84 10.83 -10.84 3.49
N PRO A 85 12.00 -10.42 2.98
CA PRO A 85 12.33 -9.02 2.78
C PRO A 85 11.45 -8.40 1.69
N TYR A 86 10.94 -7.19 1.94
CA TYR A 86 10.19 -6.42 0.95
C TYR A 86 11.11 -5.39 0.32
N LEU A 87 11.24 -5.44 -1.01
CA LEU A 87 12.05 -4.51 -1.77
C LEU A 87 11.36 -3.13 -1.89
N PRO A 88 12.12 -2.04 -2.01
CA PRO A 88 11.55 -0.76 -2.39
C PRO A 88 10.87 -0.86 -3.77
N LEU A 89 9.79 -0.11 -3.93
CA LEU A 89 9.04 -0.06 -5.18
C LEU A 89 9.84 0.68 -6.26
N SER A 90 9.96 0.06 -7.42
CA SER A 90 10.45 0.67 -8.64
C SER A 90 9.42 1.63 -9.24
N HIS A 91 9.89 2.49 -10.15
CA HIS A 91 9.02 3.41 -10.89
C HIS A 91 7.87 2.69 -11.61
N GLU A 92 8.15 1.56 -12.26
CA GLU A 92 7.14 0.77 -12.96
C GLU A 92 6.08 0.22 -12.00
N GLU A 93 6.49 -0.27 -10.82
CA GLU A 93 5.58 -0.76 -9.80
C GLU A 93 4.70 0.38 -9.26
N TYR A 94 5.24 1.59 -9.07
CA TYR A 94 4.43 2.77 -8.74
C TYR A 94 3.39 3.07 -9.81
N VAL A 95 3.77 3.08 -11.09
CA VAL A 95 2.83 3.30 -12.21
C VAL A 95 1.69 2.29 -12.16
N GLN A 96 1.99 1.00 -11.93
CA GLN A 96 0.96 -0.03 -11.81
C GLN A 96 0.05 0.18 -10.60
N ILE A 97 0.61 0.53 -9.44
CA ILE A 97 -0.16 0.82 -8.23
C ILE A 97 -1.13 1.99 -8.45
N VAL A 98 -0.67 3.08 -9.07
CA VAL A 98 -1.51 4.24 -9.40
C VAL A 98 -2.65 3.81 -10.33
N LYS A 99 -2.36 3.06 -11.39
CA LYS A 99 -3.37 2.55 -12.33
C LYS A 99 -4.41 1.66 -11.65
N ILE A 100 -3.98 0.74 -10.77
CA ILE A 100 -4.89 -0.13 -10.01
C ILE A 100 -5.82 0.71 -9.13
N LYS A 101 -5.29 1.73 -8.45
CA LYS A 101 -6.11 2.59 -7.58
C LYS A 101 -7.05 3.49 -8.38
N LEU A 102 -6.61 4.07 -9.49
CA LEU A 102 -7.48 4.82 -10.40
C LEU A 102 -8.58 3.94 -10.99
N SER A 103 -8.29 2.68 -11.35
CA SER A 103 -9.29 1.73 -11.84
C SER A 103 -10.39 1.44 -10.80
N LYS A 104 -10.04 1.38 -9.51
CA LYS A 104 -11.05 1.29 -8.44
C LYS A 104 -11.94 2.53 -8.39
N ILE A 105 -11.39 3.72 -8.62
CA ILE A 105 -12.17 4.95 -8.71
C ILE A 105 -13.09 4.94 -9.94
N GLN A 106 -12.57 4.55 -11.11
CA GLN A 106 -13.37 4.40 -12.34
C GLN A 106 -14.55 3.44 -12.12
N SER A 107 -14.32 2.31 -11.45
CA SER A 107 -15.35 1.32 -11.14
C SER A 107 -16.44 1.91 -10.24
N ARG A 108 -16.06 2.60 -9.16
CA ARG A 108 -17.01 3.27 -8.26
C ARG A 108 -17.84 4.35 -8.95
N VAL A 109 -17.21 5.16 -9.81
CA VAL A 109 -17.93 6.19 -10.59
C VAL A 109 -18.95 5.55 -11.52
N ARG A 110 -18.55 4.48 -12.22
CA ARG A 110 -19.44 3.74 -13.11
C ARG A 110 -20.60 3.09 -12.36
N GLU A 111 -20.34 2.50 -11.19
CA GLU A 111 -21.38 1.87 -10.36
C GLU A 111 -22.40 2.90 -9.85
N ASN A 112 -21.95 4.08 -9.42
CA ASN A 112 -22.81 5.08 -8.80
C ASN A 112 -23.54 5.99 -9.80
N TYR A 113 -22.87 6.36 -10.90
CA TYR A 113 -23.36 7.38 -11.84
C TYR A 113 -23.61 6.83 -13.25
N GLN A 114 -23.29 5.56 -13.50
CA GLN A 114 -23.47 4.90 -14.80
C GLN A 114 -22.70 5.53 -15.97
N VAL A 115 -21.67 6.33 -15.67
CA VAL A 115 -20.80 6.96 -16.68
C VAL A 115 -19.36 6.43 -16.60
N PRO A 116 -18.62 6.36 -17.72
CA PRO A 116 -17.20 6.13 -17.71
C PRO A 116 -16.42 7.32 -17.13
N LEU A 117 -15.40 7.01 -16.34
CA LEU A 117 -14.34 7.93 -15.95
C LEU A 117 -13.07 7.58 -16.73
N THR A 118 -12.42 8.56 -17.34
CA THR A 118 -11.12 8.41 -18.01
C THR A 118 -10.10 9.38 -17.43
N TYR A 119 -8.82 9.17 -17.71
CA TYR A 119 -7.75 10.07 -17.28
C TYR A 119 -6.63 10.13 -18.32
N ASP A 120 -5.94 11.26 -18.39
CA ASP A 120 -4.75 11.40 -19.24
C ASP A 120 -3.55 10.67 -18.64
N ASN A 121 -2.61 10.23 -19.50
CA ASN A 121 -1.39 9.54 -19.06
C ASN A 121 -0.55 10.41 -18.10
N ASP A 122 -0.58 11.73 -18.28
CA ASP A 122 0.17 12.68 -17.46
C ASP A 122 -0.32 12.70 -16.00
N VAL A 123 -1.60 12.36 -15.75
CA VAL A 123 -2.13 12.21 -14.38
C VAL A 123 -1.36 11.14 -13.63
N VAL A 124 -1.09 9.99 -14.28
CA VAL A 124 -0.32 8.90 -13.67
C VAL A 124 1.12 9.35 -13.43
N ALA A 125 1.75 9.96 -14.43
CA ALA A 125 3.13 10.44 -14.32
C ALA A 125 3.28 11.46 -13.16
N HIS A 126 2.36 12.40 -13.03
CA HIS A 126 2.36 13.40 -11.97
C HIS A 126 2.24 12.79 -10.58
N ILE A 127 1.32 11.84 -10.38
CA ILE A 127 1.15 11.14 -9.10
C ILE A 127 2.43 10.37 -8.74
N VAL A 128 3.05 9.69 -9.72
CA VAL A 128 4.28 8.92 -9.49
C VAL A 128 5.46 9.84 -9.16
N MET A 129 5.61 10.98 -9.84
CA MET A 129 6.66 11.96 -9.53
C MET A 129 6.57 12.46 -8.09
N ALA A 130 5.37 12.80 -7.61
CA ALA A 130 5.15 13.23 -6.23
C ALA A 130 5.47 12.14 -5.19
N CYS A 131 5.43 10.85 -5.56
CA CYS A 131 5.80 9.75 -4.66
C CYS A 131 7.31 9.61 -4.49
N ASN A 132 8.11 10.01 -5.49
CA ASN A 132 9.56 9.93 -5.42
C ASN A 132 10.17 11.03 -4.55
N GLU A 133 9.50 12.16 -4.40
CA GLU A 133 9.96 13.29 -3.59
C GLU A 133 9.77 13.10 -2.09
N ILE A 134 8.92 12.14 -1.70
CA ILE A 134 8.50 11.93 -0.30
C ILE A 134 8.83 10.48 0.07
N GLU A 135 9.75 10.28 1.02
CA GLU A 135 10.19 8.96 1.54
C GLU A 135 9.08 8.10 2.20
N SER A 136 7.80 8.38 1.95
CA SER A 136 6.64 7.67 2.52
C SER A 136 6.12 6.53 1.63
N GLY A 137 6.75 6.28 0.49
CA GLY A 137 6.40 5.21 -0.44
C GLY A 137 4.98 5.34 -1.02
N ALA A 138 4.32 4.22 -1.32
CA ALA A 138 3.00 4.20 -1.96
C ALA A 138 1.85 4.84 -1.14
N ARG A 139 2.08 5.20 0.13
CA ARG A 139 1.10 5.94 0.94
C ARG A 139 0.82 7.34 0.37
N VAL A 140 1.79 7.93 -0.32
CA VAL A 140 1.61 9.22 -0.99
C VAL A 140 0.54 9.11 -2.08
N VAL A 141 0.50 7.99 -2.81
CA VAL A 141 -0.54 7.71 -3.79
C VAL A 141 -1.92 7.75 -3.13
N ASP A 142 -2.10 7.04 -2.02
CA ASP A 142 -3.37 7.04 -1.29
C ASP A 142 -3.75 8.44 -0.80
N ARG A 143 -2.77 9.23 -0.37
CA ARG A 143 -3.02 10.61 0.06
C ARG A 143 -3.51 11.47 -1.10
N ILE A 144 -2.82 11.48 -2.23
CA ILE A 144 -3.21 12.28 -3.41
C ILE A 144 -4.60 11.85 -3.90
N LEU A 145 -4.86 10.56 -3.99
CA LEU A 145 -6.15 10.06 -4.46
C LEU A 145 -7.29 10.41 -3.50
N ASN A 146 -7.12 10.19 -2.18
CA ASN A 146 -8.20 10.36 -1.21
C ASN A 146 -8.37 11.80 -0.71
N GLN A 147 -7.32 12.62 -0.72
CA GLN A 147 -7.37 14.00 -0.20
C GLN A 147 -7.44 15.04 -1.31
N THR A 148 -7.12 14.70 -2.55
CA THR A 148 -7.13 15.64 -3.68
C THR A 148 -8.10 15.18 -4.76
N ILE A 149 -7.87 14.01 -5.38
CA ILE A 149 -8.67 13.60 -6.54
C ILE A 149 -10.13 13.32 -6.17
N LEU A 150 -10.37 12.44 -5.21
CA LEU A 150 -11.73 12.03 -4.83
C LEU A 150 -12.58 13.19 -4.30
N PRO A 151 -12.09 14.07 -3.40
CA PRO A 151 -12.87 15.21 -2.93
C PRO A 151 -13.23 16.19 -4.06
N SER A 152 -12.27 16.57 -4.91
CA SER A 152 -12.51 17.51 -6.00
C SER A 152 -13.44 16.92 -7.07
N LEU A 153 -13.25 15.64 -7.43
CA LEU A 153 -14.15 14.92 -8.33
C LEU A 153 -15.58 14.87 -7.76
N SER A 154 -15.72 14.55 -6.47
CA SER A 154 -17.04 14.47 -5.82
C SER A 154 -17.76 15.82 -5.85
N SER A 155 -17.05 16.91 -5.54
CA SER A 155 -17.62 18.27 -5.63
C SER A 155 -18.08 18.58 -7.05
N ALA A 156 -17.21 18.33 -8.05
CA ALA A 156 -17.53 18.62 -9.44
C ALA A 156 -18.76 17.84 -9.95
N VAL A 157 -18.89 16.57 -9.56
CA VAL A 157 -20.07 15.75 -9.89
C VAL A 157 -21.33 16.28 -9.19
N LEU A 158 -21.25 16.60 -7.90
CA LEU A 158 -22.38 17.13 -7.14
C LEU A 158 -22.87 18.47 -7.70
N ASP A 159 -21.97 19.34 -8.15
CA ASP A 159 -22.34 20.63 -8.76
C ASP A 159 -23.15 20.44 -10.06
N LYS A 160 -22.80 19.44 -10.88
CA LYS A 160 -23.57 19.09 -12.09
C LYS A 160 -24.93 18.51 -11.75
N MET A 161 -24.99 17.64 -10.75
CA MET A 161 -26.26 17.08 -10.26
C MET A 161 -27.18 18.16 -9.68
N ALA A 162 -26.65 19.08 -8.86
CA ALA A 162 -27.42 20.19 -8.28
C ALA A 162 -27.95 21.16 -9.36
N SER A 163 -27.21 21.30 -10.45
CA SER A 163 -27.61 22.12 -11.61
C SER A 163 -28.54 21.37 -12.59
N ASN A 164 -28.94 20.13 -12.30
CA ASN A 164 -29.70 19.24 -13.20
C ASN A 164 -29.05 19.06 -14.59
N ILE A 165 -27.71 19.09 -14.65
CA ILE A 165 -26.98 18.87 -15.89
C ILE A 165 -26.58 17.38 -15.97
N SER A 166 -27.15 16.64 -16.91
CA SER A 166 -26.75 15.26 -17.24
C SER A 166 -25.41 15.24 -17.96
N PHE A 167 -24.56 14.27 -17.67
CA PHE A 167 -23.29 14.06 -18.37
C PHE A 167 -23.12 12.58 -18.74
N ASN A 168 -22.42 12.31 -19.83
CA ASN A 168 -22.19 10.99 -20.40
C ASN A 168 -20.82 10.42 -20.05
N ALA A 169 -19.84 11.25 -19.73
CA ALA A 169 -18.50 10.81 -19.34
C ALA A 169 -17.79 11.86 -18.48
N ILE A 170 -16.79 11.42 -17.71
CA ILE A 170 -15.90 12.28 -16.94
C ILE A 170 -14.46 12.00 -17.35
N LYS A 171 -13.66 13.05 -17.49
CA LYS A 171 -12.22 12.94 -17.78
C LYS A 171 -11.40 13.76 -16.79
N ILE A 172 -10.39 13.11 -16.21
CA ILE A 172 -9.39 13.73 -15.34
C ILE A 172 -8.16 14.13 -16.17
N SER A 173 -7.73 15.38 -16.07
CA SER A 173 -6.52 15.90 -16.71
C SER A 173 -5.67 16.66 -15.70
N LEU A 174 -4.42 16.98 -16.08
CA LEU A 174 -3.62 17.91 -15.30
C LEU A 174 -4.01 19.35 -15.62
N SER A 175 -4.08 20.17 -14.59
CA SER A 175 -4.28 21.61 -14.72
C SER A 175 -2.97 22.33 -15.05
N SER A 176 -3.06 23.47 -15.74
CA SER A 176 -1.90 24.33 -16.02
C SER A 176 -1.18 24.85 -14.77
N THR A 177 -1.83 24.81 -13.60
CA THR A 177 -1.29 25.25 -12.31
C THR A 177 -0.69 24.12 -11.46
N GLY A 178 -0.64 22.89 -11.98
CA GLY A 178 -0.09 21.73 -11.28
C GLY A 178 -1.09 20.97 -10.38
N GLY A 179 -2.40 21.18 -10.60
CA GLY A 179 -3.48 20.42 -9.96
C GLY A 179 -4.16 19.42 -10.91
N PHE A 180 -5.36 18.95 -10.52
CA PHE A 180 -6.20 18.10 -11.36
C PHE A 180 -7.46 18.84 -11.81
N ASP A 181 -7.77 18.77 -13.10
CA ASP A 181 -8.98 19.30 -13.69
C ASP A 181 -9.93 18.16 -14.09
N TYR A 182 -11.23 18.47 -14.09
CA TYR A 182 -12.31 17.52 -14.37
C TYR A 182 -13.20 18.07 -15.47
N SER A 183 -13.17 17.42 -16.62
CA SER A 183 -14.04 17.73 -17.76
C SER A 183 -15.18 16.73 -17.86
N PHE A 184 -16.34 17.21 -18.31
CA PHE A 184 -17.57 16.45 -18.44
C PHE A 184 -17.99 16.48 -19.91
N ASP A 185 -18.34 15.32 -20.45
CA ASP A 185 -18.98 15.18 -21.75
C ASP A 185 -20.49 15.14 -21.55
N PHE A 186 -21.28 15.83 -22.38
CA PHE A 186 -22.71 16.09 -22.16
C PHE A 186 -23.61 15.38 -23.17
#